data_AF-A0A3M1EP71-F1
#
_entry.id   AF-A0A3M1EP71-F1
#
_cell.length_a   1.000
_cell.length_b   1.000
_cell.length_c   1.000
_cell.angle_alpha   90.00
_cell.angle_beta   90.00
_cell.angle_gamma   90.00
#
_symmetry.space_group_name_H-M   'P 1'
#
loop_
_entity.id
_entity.type
_entity.pdbx_description
1 polymer ?
#
loop_
_entity_poly.entity_id
_entity_poly.type
_entity_poly.pdbx_seq_one_letter_code
_entity_poly.pdbx_strand_id
1 'polypeptide(L)'
;MLETLQVTLVTPAMIGGVERSSCDDPAIVRPPAIRGMLHFWTRALCDKDHYREVEVDLWGSTERGQGISISTRQSPCQREERPLFPHHQGGRRVETTMMLPNPKPIELRFRLLHGQHREKLQAVVWTWLHLGSVGRRARRGYGSLLWHPR
;
A
#
# COMPACT_ATOMS: atom_id res chain seq x y z
N MET A 1 -16.88 -2.08 10.10
CA MET A 1 -15.81 -3.11 10.06
C MET A 1 -14.67 -2.70 9.10
N LEU A 2 -14.14 -1.48 9.23
CA LEU A 2 -13.04 -0.92 8.40
C LEU A 2 -12.04 -0.12 9.25
N GLU A 3 -12.30 0.03 10.55
CA GLU A 3 -11.59 1.00 11.39
C GLU A 3 -10.15 0.59 11.65
N THR A 4 -9.89 -0.72 11.74
CA THR A 4 -8.57 -1.26 12.00
C THR A 4 -8.44 -2.65 11.38
N LEU A 5 -7.42 -2.84 10.53
CA LEU A 5 -7.07 -4.10 9.89
C LEU A 5 -5.65 -4.49 10.28
N GLN A 6 -5.39 -5.78 10.46
CA GLN A 6 -4.06 -6.32 10.73
C GLN A 6 -3.56 -7.00 9.45
N VAL A 7 -2.38 -6.62 8.97
CA VAL A 7 -1.78 -7.23 7.79
C VAL A 7 -0.33 -7.61 8.04
N THR A 8 0.19 -8.64 7.38
CA THR A 8 1.62 -8.94 7.37
C THR A 8 2.17 -8.82 5.97
N LEU A 9 3.41 -8.32 5.84
CA LEU A 9 4.12 -8.37 4.58
C LEU A 9 4.56 -9.82 4.32
N VAL A 10 4.20 -10.38 3.17
CA VAL A 10 4.50 -11.78 2.81
C VAL A 10 5.73 -11.88 1.92
N THR A 11 5.91 -10.91 1.02
CA THR A 11 7.02 -10.86 0.07
C THR A 11 7.82 -9.58 0.28
N PRO A 12 9.14 -9.55 0.02
CA PRO A 12 9.92 -8.32 0.14
C PRO A 12 9.25 -7.14 -0.57
N ALA A 13 9.37 -5.94 -0.01
CA ALA A 13 8.77 -4.74 -0.55
C ALA A 13 9.83 -3.66 -0.80
N MET A 14 9.80 -3.08 -1.99
CA MET A 14 10.58 -1.90 -2.32
C MET A 14 9.77 -0.67 -1.92
N ILE A 15 9.87 -0.30 -0.65
CA ILE A 15 9.21 0.88 -0.09
C ILE A 15 10.30 1.88 0.28
N GLY A 16 10.34 2.98 -0.46
CA GLY A 16 11.27 4.07 -0.26
C GLY A 16 10.65 5.35 -0.80
N GLY A 17 11.11 6.49 -0.29
CA GLY A 17 10.70 7.82 -0.76
C GLY A 17 11.23 8.17 -2.16
N VAL A 18 11.97 9.27 -2.24
CA VAL A 18 12.40 9.88 -3.52
C VAL A 18 13.59 9.14 -4.13
N GLU A 19 14.43 8.53 -3.29
CA GLU A 19 15.65 7.87 -3.72
C GLU A 19 15.37 6.50 -4.36
N ARG A 20 15.98 6.30 -5.53
CA ARG A 20 15.85 5.03 -6.24
C ARG A 20 16.69 3.97 -5.55
N SER A 21 16.07 2.82 -5.32
CA SER A 21 16.73 1.61 -4.80
C SER A 21 17.17 1.67 -3.34
N SER A 22 16.80 2.74 -2.62
CA SER A 22 16.85 2.76 -1.16
C SER A 22 15.51 2.33 -0.57
N CYS A 23 15.59 1.77 0.63
CA CYS A 23 14.45 1.51 1.50
C CYS A 23 14.50 2.54 2.63
N ASP A 24 13.34 3.04 3.04
CA ASP A 24 13.27 4.02 4.13
C ASP A 24 13.90 3.46 5.43
N ASP A 25 14.44 4.36 6.26
CA ASP A 25 14.96 4.08 7.59
C ASP A 25 14.19 4.91 8.63
N PRO A 26 13.38 4.30 9.51
CA PRO A 26 13.09 2.88 9.62
C PRO A 26 12.27 2.32 8.44
N ALA A 27 12.45 1.03 8.13
CA ALA A 27 11.69 0.36 7.07
C ALA A 27 10.25 0.08 7.51
N ILE A 28 9.33 0.95 7.08
CA ILE A 28 7.92 0.91 7.43
C ILE A 28 7.04 1.04 6.17
N VAL A 29 5.86 0.41 6.18
CA VAL A 29 4.83 0.71 5.17
C VAL A 29 4.27 2.11 5.46
N ARG A 30 4.48 3.04 4.53
CA ARG A 30 4.04 4.43 4.73
C ARG A 30 2.58 4.64 4.30
N PRO A 31 1.79 5.45 5.03
CA PRO A 31 0.42 5.77 4.62
C PRO A 31 0.29 6.29 3.18
N PRO A 32 1.18 7.15 2.65
CA PRO A 32 1.13 7.57 1.24
C PRO A 32 1.27 6.44 0.23
N ALA A 33 2.06 5.39 0.53
CA ALA A 33 2.21 4.24 -0.36
C ALA A 33 0.90 3.44 -0.44
N ILE A 34 0.21 3.27 0.69
CA ILE A 34 -1.12 2.66 0.74
C ILE A 34 -2.13 3.54 0.00
N ARG A 35 -2.14 4.85 0.29
CA ARG A 35 -3.04 5.83 -0.34
C ARG A 35 -2.96 5.77 -1.86
N GLY A 36 -1.75 5.74 -2.43
CA GLY A 36 -1.55 5.65 -3.87
C GLY A 36 -2.18 4.39 -4.49
N MET A 37 -2.08 3.25 -3.81
CA MET A 37 -2.72 2.01 -4.27
C MET A 37 -4.24 2.07 -4.16
N LEU A 38 -4.78 2.65 -3.08
CA LEU A 38 -6.22 2.79 -2.90
C LEU A 38 -6.84 3.79 -3.89
N HIS A 39 -6.14 4.85 -4.28
CA HIS A 39 -6.55 5.70 -5.41
C HIS A 39 -6.70 4.90 -6.70
N PHE A 40 -5.68 4.10 -7.03
CA PHE A 40 -5.72 3.26 -8.23
C PHE A 40 -6.93 2.31 -8.20
N TRP A 41 -7.13 1.60 -7.09
CA TRP A 41 -8.25 0.67 -6.94
C TRP A 41 -9.63 1.36 -6.88
N THR A 42 -9.70 2.60 -6.40
CA THR A 42 -10.93 3.42 -6.47
C THR A 42 -11.33 3.65 -7.92
N ARG A 43 -10.38 4.06 -8.77
CA ARG A 43 -10.62 4.25 -10.20
C ARG A 43 -10.94 2.94 -10.92
N ALA A 44 -10.31 1.84 -10.51
CA ALA A 44 -10.50 0.53 -11.13
C ALA A 44 -11.87 -0.10 -10.82
N LEU A 45 -12.43 0.19 -9.64
CA LEU A 45 -13.71 -0.38 -9.20
C LEU A 45 -14.92 0.52 -9.43
N CYS A 46 -14.71 1.83 -9.52
CA CYS A 46 -15.80 2.76 -9.81
C CYS A 46 -16.07 2.82 -11.31
N ASP A 47 -17.32 3.13 -11.66
CA ASP A 47 -17.71 3.41 -13.04
C ASP A 47 -16.86 4.56 -13.64
N LYS A 48 -16.43 4.39 -14.88
CA LYS A 48 -15.55 5.32 -15.62
C LYS A 48 -16.14 6.73 -15.67
N ASP A 49 -17.47 6.86 -15.66
CA ASP A 49 -18.16 8.14 -15.82
C ASP A 49 -18.40 8.82 -14.45
N HIS A 50 -18.29 8.07 -13.33
CA HIS A 50 -18.66 8.53 -12.00
C HIS A 50 -17.55 8.39 -10.93
N TYR A 51 -16.37 7.89 -11.28
CA TYR A 51 -15.30 7.67 -10.30
C TYR A 51 -14.75 8.98 -9.69
N ARG A 52 -14.83 10.10 -10.42
CA ARG A 52 -14.19 11.37 -10.02
C ARG A 52 -14.73 11.91 -8.71
N GLU A 53 -16.04 11.88 -8.52
CA GLU A 53 -16.67 12.36 -7.28
C GLU A 53 -16.23 11.52 -6.09
N VAL A 54 -16.28 10.18 -6.22
CA VAL A 54 -15.82 9.25 -5.19
C VAL A 54 -14.34 9.46 -4.88
N GLU A 55 -13.53 9.69 -5.91
CA GLU A 55 -12.09 9.91 -5.76
C GLU A 55 -11.80 11.21 -4.98
N VAL A 56 -12.44 12.31 -5.36
CA VAL A 56 -12.26 13.61 -4.72
C VAL A 56 -12.81 13.59 -3.29
N ASP A 57 -13.94 12.93 -3.05
CA ASP A 57 -14.54 12.84 -1.72
C ASP A 57 -13.68 12.01 -0.76
N LEU A 58 -13.20 10.85 -1.19
CA LEU A 58 -12.37 10.00 -0.33
C LEU A 58 -10.98 10.59 -0.17
N TRP A 59 -10.34 10.98 -1.27
CA TRP A 59 -8.90 11.24 -1.29
C TRP A 59 -8.51 12.70 -1.48
N GLY A 60 -9.48 13.60 -1.65
CA GLY A 60 -9.22 15.02 -1.83
C GLY A 60 -8.67 15.40 -3.20
N SER A 61 -8.52 16.70 -3.41
CA SER A 61 -7.97 17.33 -4.61
C SER A 61 -7.08 18.52 -4.20
N THR A 62 -6.67 19.34 -5.18
CA THR A 62 -6.01 20.63 -4.92
C THR A 62 -6.93 21.66 -4.25
N GLU A 63 -8.25 21.46 -4.33
CA GLU A 63 -9.27 22.40 -3.86
C GLU A 63 -10.06 21.86 -2.65
N ARG A 64 -10.14 20.53 -2.49
CA ARG A 64 -10.90 19.87 -1.42
C ARG A 64 -9.99 19.00 -0.57
N GLY A 65 -10.11 19.13 0.76
CA GLY A 65 -9.42 18.25 1.71
C GLY A 65 -9.86 16.78 1.56
N GLN A 66 -9.03 15.85 2.04
CA GLN A 66 -9.34 14.42 2.01
C GLN A 66 -10.48 14.05 2.98
N GLY A 67 -11.41 13.20 2.56
CA GLY A 67 -12.47 12.66 3.41
C GLY A 67 -12.05 11.47 4.27
N ILE A 68 -10.84 10.94 4.09
CA ILE A 68 -10.28 9.81 4.86
C ILE A 68 -8.90 10.12 5.44
N SER A 69 -8.67 9.63 6.65
CA SER A 69 -7.35 9.51 7.27
C SER A 69 -6.90 8.05 7.28
N ILE A 70 -5.68 7.82 6.81
CA ILE A 70 -4.99 6.53 6.86
C ILE A 70 -3.81 6.68 7.81
N SER A 71 -3.70 5.79 8.79
CA SER A 71 -2.50 5.68 9.63
C SER A 71 -2.07 4.24 9.76
N THR A 72 -0.78 4.06 10.03
CA THR A 72 -0.14 2.75 10.19
C THR A 72 0.52 2.67 11.55
N ARG A 73 0.30 1.59 12.29
CA ARG A 73 1.07 1.27 13.49
C ARG A 73 1.79 -0.05 13.27
N GLN A 74 3.13 -0.02 13.34
CA GLN A 74 3.98 -1.17 13.07
C GLN A 74 5.31 -1.02 13.80
N SER A 75 5.95 -2.14 14.09
CA SER A 75 7.39 -2.14 14.37
C SER A 75 8.15 -2.04 13.03
N PRO A 76 9.31 -1.36 13.00
CA PRO A 76 10.18 -1.41 11.83
C PRO A 76 10.44 -2.84 11.38
N CYS A 77 10.32 -3.08 10.08
CA CYS A 77 10.72 -4.33 9.47
C CYS A 77 12.25 -4.35 9.29
N GLN A 78 12.81 -5.55 9.15
CA GLN A 78 14.20 -5.66 8.71
C GLN A 78 14.32 -5.17 7.27
N ARG A 79 15.47 -4.59 6.96
CA ARG A 79 15.85 -4.22 5.59
C ARG A 79 17.12 -4.96 5.21
N GLU A 80 17.20 -5.37 3.97
CA GLU A 80 18.37 -6.07 3.44
C GLU A 80 18.56 -5.69 1.97
N GLU A 81 19.81 -5.60 1.55
CA GLU A 81 20.16 -5.45 0.13
C GLU A 81 20.00 -6.81 -0.54
N ARG A 82 19.15 -6.88 -1.57
CA ARG A 82 18.87 -8.12 -2.31
C ARG A 82 18.88 -7.87 -3.81
N PRO A 83 19.21 -8.89 -4.62
CA PRO A 83 19.14 -8.78 -6.06
C PRO A 83 17.69 -8.56 -6.50
N LEU A 84 17.46 -7.53 -7.31
CA LEU A 84 16.14 -7.18 -7.84
C LEU A 84 15.55 -8.25 -8.77
N PHE A 85 16.40 -9.09 -9.34
CA PHE A 85 16.01 -10.16 -10.25
C PHE A 85 16.75 -11.45 -9.88
N PRO A 86 16.29 -12.19 -8.84
CA PRO A 86 17.01 -13.36 -8.33
C PRO A 86 17.13 -14.49 -9.37
N HIS A 87 16.19 -14.56 -10.33
CA HIS A 87 16.16 -15.61 -11.35
C HIS A 87 16.79 -15.21 -12.69
N HIS A 88 17.28 -13.98 -12.84
CA HIS A 88 17.88 -13.53 -14.09
C HIS A 88 19.34 -14.00 -14.17
N GLN A 89 19.62 -15.00 -15.02
CA GLN A 89 20.97 -15.50 -15.27
C GLN A 89 21.62 -14.70 -16.41
N GLY A 90 22.75 -14.03 -16.12
CA GLY A 90 23.47 -13.15 -17.05
C GLY A 90 23.09 -11.67 -16.93
N GLY A 91 24.04 -10.76 -17.14
CA GLY A 91 23.84 -9.29 -17.04
C GLY A 91 24.16 -8.68 -15.67
N ARG A 92 24.15 -7.34 -15.59
CA ARG A 92 24.48 -6.59 -14.37
C ARG A 92 23.40 -6.82 -13.30
N ARG A 93 23.80 -7.38 -12.15
CA ARG A 93 22.94 -7.47 -10.97
C ARG A 93 22.64 -6.07 -10.45
N VAL A 94 21.35 -5.76 -10.33
CA VAL A 94 20.89 -4.54 -9.67
C VAL A 94 20.53 -4.94 -8.26
N GLU A 95 21.38 -4.56 -7.32
CA GLU A 95 21.08 -4.67 -5.90
C GLU A 95 20.07 -3.60 -5.51
N THR A 96 19.21 -3.91 -4.56
CA THR A 96 18.17 -3.01 -4.09
C THR A 96 17.88 -3.31 -2.63
N THR A 97 17.89 -2.28 -1.80
CA THR A 97 17.49 -2.42 -0.40
C THR A 97 15.99 -2.62 -0.35
N MET A 98 15.56 -3.71 0.28
CA MET A 98 14.15 -4.10 0.39
C MET A 98 13.76 -4.25 1.85
N MET A 99 12.52 -3.87 2.15
CA MET A 99 11.87 -4.22 3.39
C MET A 99 11.48 -5.71 3.35
N LEU A 100 11.88 -6.47 4.35
CA LEU A 100 11.63 -7.90 4.43
C LEU A 100 10.30 -8.23 5.11
N PRO A 101 9.70 -9.39 4.81
CA PRO A 101 8.57 -9.94 5.57
C PRO A 101 8.84 -9.93 7.08
N ASN A 102 7.82 -9.58 7.86
CA ASN A 102 7.90 -9.52 9.32
C ASN A 102 6.70 -10.28 9.90
N PRO A 103 6.90 -11.20 10.86
CA PRO A 103 5.80 -11.89 11.53
C PRO A 103 4.93 -10.93 12.36
N LYS A 104 5.48 -9.79 12.80
CA LYS A 104 4.71 -8.78 13.54
C LYS A 104 3.74 -8.08 12.56
N PRO A 105 2.44 -8.05 12.87
CA PRO A 105 1.47 -7.44 11.98
C PRO A 105 1.61 -5.91 11.97
N ILE A 106 1.29 -5.35 10.81
CA ILE A 106 1.11 -3.94 10.54
C ILE A 106 -0.37 -3.65 10.74
N GLU A 107 -0.67 -2.72 11.64
CA GLU A 107 -2.02 -2.25 11.87
C GLU A 107 -2.32 -1.08 10.93
N LEU A 108 -3.29 -1.29 10.04
CA LEU A 108 -3.82 -0.26 9.15
C LEU A 108 -5.09 0.31 9.77
N ARG A 109 -5.11 1.62 10.01
CA ARG A 109 -6.29 2.32 10.55
C ARG A 109 -6.87 3.25 9.49
N PHE A 110 -8.16 3.09 9.24
CA PHE A 110 -8.93 3.93 8.33
C PHE A 110 -9.98 4.69 9.12
N ARG A 111 -9.95 6.02 9.04
CA ARG A 111 -10.95 6.89 9.66
C ARG A 111 -11.58 7.77 8.60
N LEU A 112 -12.88 7.63 8.40
CA LEU A 112 -13.66 8.60 7.62
C LEU A 112 -13.76 9.88 8.46
N LEU A 113 -13.33 10.99 7.87
CA LEU A 113 -13.34 12.33 8.48
C LEU A 113 -14.66 13.02 8.19
N HIS A 114 -15.02 13.06 6.90
CA HIS A 114 -16.25 13.63 6.40
C HIS A 114 -16.68 12.84 5.16
N GLY A 115 -17.98 12.62 4.99
CA GLY A 115 -18.51 12.13 3.73
C GLY A 115 -19.15 10.74 3.74
N GLN A 116 -19.54 10.36 2.52
CA GLN A 116 -20.31 9.17 2.18
C GLN A 116 -19.34 8.12 1.60
N HIS A 117 -19.81 7.05 0.95
CA HIS A 117 -18.97 6.03 0.29
C HIS A 117 -18.20 5.04 1.19
N ARG A 118 -18.64 4.82 2.45
CA ARG A 118 -18.06 3.78 3.34
C ARG A 118 -17.98 2.41 2.66
N GLU A 119 -19.04 2.00 1.97
CA GLU A 119 -19.12 0.71 1.28
C GLU A 119 -18.13 0.64 0.11
N LYS A 120 -18.00 1.71 -0.68
CA LYS A 120 -17.02 1.78 -1.77
C LYS A 120 -15.60 1.72 -1.22
N LEU A 121 -15.30 2.47 -0.15
CA LEU A 121 -14.01 2.39 0.53
C LEU A 121 -13.73 0.96 0.99
N GLN A 122 -14.73 0.26 1.53
CA GLN A 122 -14.58 -1.13 1.95
C GLN A 122 -14.26 -2.03 0.76
N ALA A 123 -15.02 -1.93 -0.32
CA ALA A 123 -14.77 -2.69 -1.54
C ALA A 123 -13.36 -2.43 -2.11
N VAL A 124 -12.91 -1.17 -2.13
CA VAL A 124 -11.57 -0.77 -2.57
C VAL A 124 -10.49 -1.38 -1.69
N VAL A 125 -10.60 -1.26 -0.36
CA VAL A 125 -9.61 -1.81 0.58
C VAL A 125 -9.57 -3.33 0.50
N TRP A 126 -10.73 -4.00 0.43
CA TRP A 126 -10.81 -5.44 0.33
C TRP A 126 -10.20 -5.94 -0.98
N THR A 127 -10.56 -5.32 -2.10
CA THR A 127 -9.99 -5.68 -3.41
C THR A 127 -8.48 -5.48 -3.43
N TRP A 128 -8.00 -4.36 -2.90
CA TRP A 128 -6.56 -4.10 -2.79
C TRP A 128 -5.84 -5.15 -1.93
N LEU A 129 -6.43 -5.59 -0.82
CA LEU A 129 -5.82 -6.61 0.04
C LEU A 129 -5.71 -7.98 -0.64
N HIS A 130 -6.63 -8.31 -1.55
CA HIS A 130 -6.63 -9.61 -2.23
C HIS A 130 -5.86 -9.62 -3.55
N LEU A 131 -5.89 -8.51 -4.29
CA LEU A 131 -5.37 -8.43 -5.67
C LEU A 131 -4.18 -7.46 -5.79
N GLY A 132 -3.89 -6.70 -4.75
CA GLY A 132 -2.88 -5.66 -4.74
C GLY A 132 -1.63 -6.01 -3.94
N SER A 133 -0.80 -5.00 -3.78
CA SER A 133 0.46 -5.05 -3.03
C SER A 133 0.90 -3.61 -2.72
N VAL A 134 2.06 -3.45 -2.07
CA VAL A 134 2.66 -2.16 -1.73
C VAL A 134 4.05 -1.98 -2.32
N GLY A 135 4.39 -0.74 -2.66
CA GLY A 135 5.72 -0.37 -3.12
C GLY A 135 5.96 -0.63 -4.61
N ARG A 136 7.22 -0.48 -5.03
CA ARG A 136 7.62 -0.60 -6.44
C ARG A 136 7.59 -2.07 -6.88
N ARG A 137 7.36 -2.29 -8.18
CA ARG A 137 7.26 -3.63 -8.79
C ARG A 137 6.19 -4.52 -8.14
N ALA A 138 5.19 -3.91 -7.52
CA ALA A 138 3.96 -4.51 -7.00
C ALA A 138 3.35 -5.59 -7.92
N ARG A 139 3.40 -5.36 -9.25
CA ARG A 139 2.89 -6.27 -10.29
C ARG A 139 3.81 -7.45 -10.65
N ARG A 140 4.95 -7.62 -9.96
CA ARG A 140 5.92 -8.69 -10.19
C ARG A 140 6.16 -9.52 -8.92
N GLY A 141 5.15 -9.61 -8.04
CA GLY A 141 5.19 -10.44 -6.83
C GLY A 141 5.87 -9.80 -5.62
N TYR A 142 6.30 -8.53 -5.70
CA TYR A 142 6.83 -7.80 -4.54
C TYR A 142 5.70 -7.11 -3.77
N GLY A 143 5.90 -6.93 -2.46
CA GLY A 143 5.02 -6.11 -1.62
C GLY A 143 3.66 -6.71 -1.28
N SER A 144 3.45 -8.01 -1.48
CA SER A 144 2.19 -8.68 -1.17
C SER A 144 1.87 -8.61 0.32
N LEU A 145 0.62 -8.28 0.65
CA LEU A 145 0.11 -8.21 2.01
C LEU A 145 -0.85 -9.38 2.25
N LEU A 146 -0.80 -9.95 3.45
CA LEU A 146 -1.79 -10.90 3.93
C LEU A 146 -2.62 -10.22 5.01
N TRP A 147 -3.93 -10.18 4.83
CA TRP A 147 -4.86 -9.68 5.84
C TRP A 147 -5.23 -10.79 6.83
N HIS A 148 -5.22 -10.43 8.12
CA HIS A 148 -5.65 -11.27 9.23
C HIS A 148 -7.02 -10.77 9.74
N PRO A 149 -8.13 -11.46 9.41
CA PRO A 149 -9.43 -11.13 9.98
C PRO A 149 -9.39 -11.34 11.50
N ARG A 150 -10.11 -10.48 12.23
CA ARG A 150 -10.32 -10.63 13.68
C ARG A 150 -11.57 -11.45 13.93
#